data_AF-A0A838ST24-F1
#
_entry.id   AF-A0A838ST24-F1
#
_cell.length_a   1.000
_cell.length_b   1.000
_cell.length_c   1.000
_cell.angle_alpha   90.00
_cell.angle_beta   90.00
_cell.angle_gamma   90.00
#
_symmetry.space_group_name_H-M   'P 1'
#
loop_
_entity.id
_entity.type
_entity.pdbx_description
1 polymer ?
#
loop_
_entity_poly.entity_id
_entity_poly.type
_entity_poly.pdbx_seq_one_letter_code
_entity_poly.pdbx_strand_id
1 'polypeptide(L)'
;SAPGSAAFAAAVRRGPLTIAVSTGGQTPSLARRLRAELEESYGPEYGELTTLLGALRRDPQVRRHLESLDSEGRRAAWRAIPLADILTLIRKGLVLDARELALACLSSSSD
;
A
#
# COMPACT_ATOMS: atom_id res chain seq x y z
N SER A 1 -4.61 31.64 -17.75
CA SER A 1 -4.02 30.29 -17.72
C SER A 1 -5.11 29.28 -17.46
N ALA A 2 -5.38 28.37 -18.41
CA ALA A 2 -6.32 27.27 -18.21
C ALA A 2 -5.74 26.27 -17.19
N PRO A 3 -6.56 25.63 -16.35
CA PRO A 3 -6.09 24.57 -15.45
C PRO A 3 -5.52 23.43 -16.30
N GLY A 4 -4.30 23.01 -16.00
CA GLY A 4 -3.65 21.87 -16.67
C GLY A 4 -4.53 20.64 -16.52
N SER A 5 -5.19 20.25 -17.60
CA SER A 5 -6.15 19.17 -17.63
C SER A 5 -5.46 17.84 -17.28
N ALA A 6 -5.83 17.23 -16.16
CA ALA A 6 -5.49 15.86 -15.80
C ALA A 6 -6.23 14.82 -16.67
N ALA A 7 -6.38 15.06 -17.98
CA ALA A 7 -7.31 14.32 -18.84
C ALA A 7 -6.82 12.94 -19.32
N PHE A 8 -5.63 12.44 -18.91
CA PHE A 8 -5.04 11.25 -19.55
C PHE A 8 -4.42 10.21 -18.62
N ALA A 9 -4.64 10.31 -17.30
CA ALA A 9 -4.15 9.27 -16.39
C ALA A 9 -5.10 8.06 -16.37
N ALA A 10 -4.58 6.91 -16.77
CA ALA A 10 -5.26 5.62 -16.63
C ALA A 10 -5.02 5.11 -15.20
N ALA A 11 -6.08 4.78 -14.45
CA ALA A 11 -5.96 4.43 -13.03
C ALA A 11 -6.61 3.08 -12.69
N VAL A 12 -5.98 2.36 -11.76
CA VAL A 12 -6.51 1.17 -11.07
C VAL A 12 -6.83 1.58 -9.64
N ARG A 13 -8.03 1.23 -9.16
CA ARG A 13 -8.46 1.51 -7.79
C ARG A 13 -8.80 0.22 -7.04
N ARG A 14 -8.33 0.12 -5.80
CA ARG A 14 -8.61 -0.97 -4.85
C ARG A 14 -8.89 -0.35 -3.49
N GLY A 15 -10.16 -0.05 -3.20
CA GLY A 15 -10.53 0.70 -1.99
C GLY A 15 -9.71 2.00 -1.87
N PRO A 16 -8.95 2.20 -0.77
CA PRO A 16 -8.12 3.40 -0.59
C PRO A 16 -6.85 3.45 -1.46
N LEU A 17 -6.44 2.35 -2.10
CA LEU A 17 -5.30 2.33 -3.01
C LEU A 17 -5.69 2.84 -4.40
N THR A 18 -4.89 3.76 -4.94
CA THR A 18 -4.96 4.18 -6.34
C THR A 18 -3.58 4.06 -6.98
N ILE A 19 -3.50 3.37 -8.12
CA ILE A 19 -2.31 3.30 -8.97
C ILE A 19 -2.66 4.03 -10.27
N ALA A 20 -1.90 5.06 -10.63
CA ALA A 20 -2.15 5.85 -11.82
C ALA A 20 -0.94 5.83 -12.76
N VAL A 21 -1.22 5.67 -14.05
CA VAL A 21 -0.23 5.72 -15.13
C VAL A 21 -0.58 6.88 -16.05
N SER A 22 0.39 7.75 -16.33
CA SER A 22 0.25 8.87 -17.25
C SER A 22 1.40 8.89 -18.24
N THR A 23 1.09 9.13 -19.51
CA THR A 23 2.09 9.36 -20.57
C THR A 23 2.17 10.84 -20.95
N GLY A 24 1.65 11.76 -20.12
CA GLY A 24 1.59 13.18 -20.46
C GLY A 24 0.84 13.49 -21.76
N GLY A 25 -0.15 12.65 -22.11
CA GLY A 25 -0.91 12.76 -23.37
C GLY A 25 -0.21 12.25 -24.63
N GLN A 26 1.07 11.83 -24.55
CA GLN A 26 1.83 11.41 -25.72
C GLN A 26 1.31 10.10 -26.34
N THR A 27 1.01 9.10 -25.49
CA THR A 27 0.62 7.76 -25.96
C THR A 27 -0.52 7.17 -25.11
N PRO A 28 -1.78 7.59 -25.33
CA PRO A 28 -2.93 7.11 -24.55
C PRO A 28 -3.13 5.59 -24.59
N SER A 29 -2.80 4.95 -25.73
CA SER A 29 -2.87 3.49 -25.88
C SER A 29 -1.90 2.75 -24.95
N LEU A 30 -0.69 3.30 -24.73
CA LEU A 30 0.29 2.75 -23.80
C LEU A 30 -0.19 2.90 -22.35
N ALA A 31 -0.72 4.07 -21.97
CA ALA A 31 -1.32 4.26 -20.65
C ALA A 31 -2.43 3.24 -20.37
N ARG A 32 -3.30 2.98 -21.37
CA ARG A 32 -4.38 1.98 -21.25
C ARG A 32 -3.84 0.56 -21.11
N ARG A 33 -2.79 0.19 -21.86
CA ARG A 33 -2.14 -1.13 -21.78
C ARG A 33 -1.53 -1.35 -20.39
N LEU A 34 -0.72 -0.41 -19.90
CA LEU A 34 -0.10 -0.51 -18.58
C LEU A 34 -1.15 -0.58 -17.46
N ARG A 35 -2.24 0.19 -17.56
CA ARG A 35 -3.37 0.07 -16.63
C ARG A 35 -3.95 -1.34 -16.59
N ALA A 36 -4.08 -2.02 -17.73
CA ALA A 36 -4.58 -3.40 -17.78
C ALA A 36 -3.60 -4.39 -17.12
N GLU A 37 -2.30 -4.27 -17.40
CA GLU A 37 -1.25 -5.09 -16.76
C GLU A 37 -1.25 -4.90 -15.22
N LEU A 38 -1.45 -3.66 -14.75
CA LEU A 38 -1.59 -3.35 -13.32
C LEU A 38 -2.89 -3.91 -12.73
N GLU A 39 -3.99 -3.91 -13.47
CA GLU A 39 -5.27 -4.44 -13.01
C GLU A 39 -5.20 -5.96 -12.76
N GLU A 40 -4.43 -6.68 -13.58
CA GLU A 40 -4.13 -8.11 -13.41
C GLU A 40 -3.17 -8.37 -12.24
N SER A 41 -2.15 -7.51 -12.07
CA SER A 41 -1.09 -7.71 -11.06
C SER A 41 -1.52 -7.31 -9.64
N TYR A 42 -2.40 -6.32 -9.51
CA TYR A 42 -2.83 -5.76 -8.23
C TYR A 42 -4.30 -6.08 -7.98
N GLY A 43 -4.55 -7.25 -7.39
CA GLY A 43 -5.90 -7.71 -7.03
C GLY A 43 -6.56 -6.93 -5.88
N PRO A 44 -7.81 -7.29 -5.51
CA PRO A 44 -8.57 -6.66 -4.42
C PRO A 44 -7.86 -6.68 -3.07
N GLU A 45 -7.01 -7.68 -2.81
CA GLU A 45 -6.26 -7.83 -1.56
C GLU A 45 -5.35 -6.64 -1.24
N TYR A 46 -4.93 -5.87 -2.25
CA TYR A 46 -4.12 -4.67 -2.05
C TYR A 46 -4.94 -3.52 -1.44
N GLY A 47 -6.24 -3.49 -1.66
CA GLY A 47 -7.14 -2.52 -1.00
C GLY A 47 -7.28 -2.82 0.48
N GLU A 48 -7.45 -4.09 0.83
CA GLU A 48 -7.48 -4.56 2.22
C GLU A 48 -6.15 -4.33 2.92
N LEU A 49 -5.03 -4.67 2.27
CA LEU A 49 -3.69 -4.40 2.76
C LEU A 49 -3.51 -2.91 3.10
N THR A 50 -3.93 -2.03 2.18
CA THR A 50 -3.80 -0.57 2.36
C THR A 50 -4.66 -0.08 3.53
N THR A 51 -5.87 -0.62 3.68
CA THR A 51 -6.76 -0.31 4.81
C THR A 51 -6.14 -0.76 6.14
N LEU A 52 -5.64 -2.00 6.19
CA LEU A 52 -5.01 -2.62 7.35
C LEU A 52 -3.77 -1.83 7.80
N LEU A 53 -2.82 -1.59 6.90
CA LEU A 53 -1.60 -0.85 7.22
C LEU A 53 -1.89 0.60 7.59
N GLY A 54 -2.88 1.22 6.94
CA GLY A 54 -3.35 2.55 7.29
C GLY A 54 -3.94 2.61 8.70
N ALA A 55 -4.70 1.59 9.11
CA ALA A 55 -5.21 1.48 10.47
C ALA A 55 -4.09 1.29 11.49
N LEU A 56 -3.13 0.40 11.22
CA LEU A 56 -1.97 0.18 12.11
C LEU A 56 -1.11 1.44 12.28
N ARG A 57 -0.95 2.25 11.22
CA ARG A 57 -0.24 3.53 11.32
C ARG A 57 -0.89 4.51 12.32
N ARG A 58 -2.21 4.42 12.51
CA ARG A 58 -2.97 5.24 13.48
C ARG A 58 -3.15 4.58 14.83
N ASP A 59 -2.76 3.31 14.97
CA ASP A 59 -2.84 2.58 16.22
C ASP A 59 -1.96 3.25 17.30
N PRO A 60 -2.49 3.55 18.50
CA PRO A 60 -1.73 4.24 19.54
C PRO A 60 -0.45 3.51 19.97
N GLN A 61 -0.46 2.17 19.98
CA GLN A 61 0.71 1.37 20.38
C GLN A 61 1.80 1.47 19.32
N VAL A 62 1.45 1.27 18.05
CA VAL A 62 2.38 1.39 16.92
C VAL A 62 2.94 2.80 16.86
N ARG A 63 2.09 3.83 16.97
CA ARG A 63 2.52 5.23 16.94
C ARG A 63 3.53 5.54 18.05
N ARG A 64 3.23 5.15 19.28
CA ARG A 64 4.14 5.35 20.43
C ARG A 64 5.50 4.67 20.21
N HIS A 65 5.49 3.43 19.69
CA HIS A 65 6.72 2.71 19.41
C HIS A 65 7.53 3.41 18.31
N LEU A 66 6.91 3.73 17.16
CA LEU A 66 7.57 4.42 16.07
C LEU A 66 8.08 5.81 16.48
N GLU A 67 7.37 6.53 17.36
CA GLU A 67 7.82 7.83 17.90
C GLU A 67 9.13 7.71 18.70
N SER A 68 9.39 6.56 19.34
CA SER A 68 10.63 6.28 20.08
C SER A 68 11.84 5.97 19.19
N LEU A 69 11.60 5.58 17.93
CA LEU A 69 12.65 5.28 16.95
C LEU A 69 13.11 6.54 16.22
N ASP A 70 14.33 6.52 15.68
CA ASP A 70 14.79 7.54 14.74
C ASP A 70 14.18 7.33 13.34
N SER A 71 14.56 8.18 12.38
CA SER A 71 14.03 8.08 11.02
C SER A 71 14.42 6.78 10.31
N GLU A 72 15.59 6.21 10.61
CA GLU A 72 16.02 4.94 9.99
C GLU A 72 15.30 3.74 10.61
N GLY A 73 15.18 3.70 11.93
CA GLY A 73 14.41 2.69 12.65
C GLY A 73 12.95 2.65 12.21
N ARG A 74 12.31 3.81 12.04
CA ARG A 74 10.95 3.87 11.47
C ARG A 74 10.89 3.25 10.07
N ARG A 75 11.82 3.59 9.18
CA ARG A 75 11.89 3.00 7.83
C ARG A 75 12.16 1.50 7.87
N ALA A 76 13.04 1.05 8.76
CA ALA A 76 13.37 -0.36 8.96
C ALA A 76 12.14 -1.15 9.41
N ALA A 77 11.38 -0.67 10.40
CA ALA A 77 10.15 -1.31 10.87
C ALA A 77 9.12 -1.48 9.75
N TRP A 78 8.89 -0.45 8.92
CA TRP A 78 7.98 -0.56 7.78
C TRP A 78 8.50 -1.49 6.68
N ARG A 79 9.82 -1.54 6.43
CA ARG A 79 10.43 -2.47 5.47
C ARG A 79 10.41 -3.92 5.94
N ALA A 80 10.43 -4.15 7.24
CA ALA A 80 10.42 -5.49 7.83
C ALA A 80 9.07 -6.22 7.67
N ILE A 81 8.00 -5.51 7.29
CA ILE A 81 6.68 -6.10 7.07
C ILE A 81 6.74 -7.10 5.90
N PRO A 82 6.39 -8.38 6.11
CA PRO A 82 6.38 -9.39 5.06
C PRO A 82 5.10 -9.27 4.21
N LEU A 83 5.09 -8.33 3.26
CA LEU A 83 3.91 -8.03 2.45
C LEU A 83 3.36 -9.24 1.70
N ALA A 84 4.23 -10.14 1.22
CA ALA A 84 3.81 -11.35 0.49
C ALA A 84 2.97 -12.30 1.37
N ASP A 85 3.36 -12.46 2.63
CA ASP A 85 2.66 -13.33 3.58
C ASP A 85 1.33 -12.71 4.00
N ILE A 86 1.33 -11.41 4.28
CA ILE A 86 0.10 -10.65 4.60
C ILE A 86 -0.89 -10.70 3.43
N LEU A 87 -0.43 -10.49 2.19
CA LEU A 87 -1.28 -10.63 1.01
C LEU A 87 -1.83 -12.06 0.87
N THR A 88 -1.03 -13.08 1.18
CA THR A 88 -1.48 -14.48 1.18
C THR A 88 -2.56 -14.72 2.22
N LEU A 89 -2.42 -14.18 3.43
CA LEU A 89 -3.42 -14.28 4.50
C LEU A 89 -4.72 -13.56 4.12
N ILE A 90 -4.63 -12.34 3.57
CA ILE A 90 -5.79 -11.57 3.10
C ILE A 90 -6.55 -12.35 2.00
N ARG A 91 -5.84 -12.93 1.02
CA ARG A 91 -6.45 -13.75 -0.03
C ARG A 91 -7.20 -14.97 0.52
N LYS A 92 -6.76 -15.50 1.67
CA LYS A 92 -7.43 -16.60 2.38
C LYS A 92 -8.57 -16.14 3.29
N GLY A 93 -8.84 -14.83 3.39
CA GLY A 93 -9.82 -14.26 4.31
C GLY A 93 -9.33 -14.16 5.76
N LEU A 94 -8.05 -14.44 6.03
CA LEU A 94 -7.44 -14.45 7.36
C LEU A 94 -6.91 -13.06 7.74
N VAL A 95 -7.82 -12.08 7.81
CA VAL A 95 -7.47 -10.66 8.00
C VAL A 95 -6.94 -10.38 9.40
N LEU A 96 -7.40 -11.12 10.42
CA LEU A 96 -6.89 -10.97 11.79
C LEU A 96 -5.42 -11.42 11.88
N ASP A 97 -5.10 -12.59 11.36
CA ASP A 97 -3.72 -13.11 11.30
C ASP A 97 -2.81 -12.15 10.52
N ALA A 98 -3.30 -11.61 9.40
CA ALA A 98 -2.59 -10.60 8.62
C ALA A 98 -2.28 -9.34 9.44
N ARG A 99 -3.22 -8.90 10.28
CA ARG A 99 -3.06 -7.74 11.17
C ARG A 99 -2.06 -8.04 12.28
N GLU A 100 -2.15 -9.21 12.91
CA GLU A 100 -1.25 -9.63 13.98
C GLU A 100 0.19 -9.71 13.49
N LEU A 101 0.42 -10.32 12.33
CA LEU A 101 1.75 -10.39 11.71
C LEU A 101 2.33 -9.01 11.44
N ALA A 102 1.54 -8.11 10.85
CA ALA A 102 1.98 -6.74 10.58
C ALA A 102 2.25 -5.94 11.87
N LEU A 103 1.42 -6.11 12.89
CA LEU A 103 1.57 -5.46 14.19
C LEU A 103 2.83 -5.94 14.91
N ALA A 104 3.14 -7.24 14.87
CA ALA A 104 4.35 -7.80 15.46
C ALA A 104 5.61 -7.14 14.88
N CYS A 105 5.69 -7.00 13.56
CA CYS A 105 6.81 -6.31 12.89
C CYS A 105 6.91 -4.81 13.24
N LEU A 106 5.77 -4.14 13.42
CA LEU A 106 5.72 -2.70 13.72
C LEU A 106 5.90 -2.36 15.19
N SER A 107 5.93 -3.37 16.07
CA SER A 107 6.04 -3.21 17.52
C SER A 107 7.25 -3.93 18.11
N SER A 108 8.01 -4.66 17.30
CA SER A 108 9.27 -5.27 17.72
C SER A 108 10.31 -4.19 17.99
N SER A 109 10.78 -4.11 19.23
CA SER A 109 12.03 -3.41 19.54
C SER A 109 13.15 -4.04 18.72
N SER A 110 13.86 -3.22 17.95
CA SER A 110 15.18 -3.62 17.47
C SER A 110 16.09 -3.66 18.69
N ASP A 111 16.48 -4.87 19.10
CA ASP A 111 17.63 -5.06 19.99
C ASP A 111 18.92 -4.57 19.33
#